data_AF-A0A551Z6Y6-F1
#
_entry.id   AF-A0A551Z6Y6-F1
#
_cell.length_a   1.000
_cell.length_b   1.000
_cell.length_c   1.000
_cell.angle_alpha   90.00
_cell.angle_beta   90.00
_cell.angle_gamma   90.00
#
_symmetry.space_group_name_H-M   'P 1'
#
loop_
_entity.id
_entity.type
_entity.pdbx_description
1 polymer ?
#
loop_
_entity_poly.entity_id
_entity_poly.type
_entity_poly.pdbx_seq_one_letter_code
_entity_poly.pdbx_strand_id
1 'polypeptide(L)'
;MRCSQDGQVITIVPVDSILPPGYPNKEGKVNDITGHTLWLLMQAINTENVTFILDSCHSGGARKGILTVRLRHGNRELNRTENSNIQLLASPQEQEYQKQLMSRLNLTASDLATERKKGVPKGIMLAAARTDQAAIDASFGDTAAGIFTYILTRYLWQQTGGESVSQVMVSATATTDRILREYFPTAGLLQQPEFNTREGSNNSQQAVYFLKPDQKIPAEAVVTQVQGNQVDLFLGGIDPRTLEAFGRGAILTLVDGEGKERGQVQIESRQELTAKGKLMQTRSNIASGTLLQERSRAIPSNLTLRIGLDASLQQAKQALEAIKRIEVVSLEQTNFHYILGRISPIYHQQLQQLKVKKLPEVGSIALFSPALDLVPDSAGIAGEKVTDAVERLRPKLKSLLAARLVKLTLNNSSSRLSVAAAMEAVDGSQLVAESFTVRSAKSGSFSQNRGVRGLTSNAQKIKQGTQVQFLVQNNELVPLYITVLLISVDGTLTVLSPLPGTGDNSPVTPGEKIQIPDRNRGERYKFKVAGETGIAEVLVIATTTPLTKAAL
;
A
#
# COMPACT_ATOMS: atom_id res chain seq x y z
N MET A 1 -5.44 -21.51 -16.37
CA MET A 1 -5.20 -22.52 -15.31
C MET A 1 -4.77 -23.83 -15.97
N ARG A 2 -3.57 -24.37 -15.66
CA ARG A 2 -3.29 -25.78 -15.94
C ARG A 2 -3.89 -26.58 -14.79
N CYS A 3 -4.81 -27.49 -15.09
CA CYS A 3 -5.37 -28.42 -14.12
C CYS A 3 -4.25 -29.34 -13.61
N SER A 4 -3.81 -29.12 -12.38
CA SER A 4 -3.23 -30.20 -11.59
C SER A 4 -4.37 -31.13 -11.15
N GLN A 5 -4.07 -32.42 -11.09
CA GLN A 5 -4.94 -33.51 -10.68
C GLN A 5 -5.76 -33.16 -9.43
N ASP A 6 -6.98 -33.70 -9.37
CA ASP A 6 -8.01 -33.47 -8.35
C ASP A 6 -7.45 -33.16 -6.95
N GLY A 7 -7.85 -32.03 -6.38
CA GLY A 7 -7.85 -31.87 -4.92
C GLY A 7 -6.70 -31.12 -4.27
N GLN A 8 -5.69 -30.61 -4.98
CA GLN A 8 -4.78 -29.61 -4.38
C GLN A 8 -5.43 -28.23 -4.36
N VAL A 9 -6.41 -28.05 -3.48
CA VAL A 9 -7.22 -26.84 -3.36
C VAL A 9 -6.87 -26.11 -2.07
N ILE A 10 -6.52 -24.83 -2.24
CA ILE A 10 -6.57 -23.73 -1.28
C ILE A 10 -7.62 -24.01 -0.19
N THR A 11 -7.25 -24.09 1.09
CA THR A 11 -8.18 -24.19 2.22
C THR A 11 -8.34 -22.84 2.96
N ILE A 12 -9.46 -22.58 3.62
CA ILE A 12 -9.54 -21.55 4.64
C ILE A 12 -9.27 -22.27 5.95
N VAL A 13 -8.31 -21.77 6.73
CA VAL A 13 -7.90 -22.37 8.00
C VAL A 13 -8.66 -21.71 9.14
N PRO A 14 -9.60 -22.40 9.81
CA PRO A 14 -10.25 -21.88 11.01
C PRO A 14 -9.23 -21.59 12.11
N VAL A 15 -9.53 -20.60 12.97
CA VAL A 15 -8.65 -20.18 14.08
C VAL A 15 -8.40 -21.32 15.08
N ASP A 16 -9.35 -22.23 15.22
CA ASP A 16 -9.36 -23.40 16.09
C ASP A 16 -8.89 -24.69 15.37
N SER A 17 -8.42 -24.58 14.13
CA SER A 17 -7.92 -25.75 13.38
C SER A 17 -6.62 -26.27 13.98
N ILE A 18 -6.69 -27.49 14.54
CA ILE A 18 -5.56 -28.17 15.17
C ILE A 18 -4.72 -28.89 14.11
N LEU A 19 -3.40 -28.74 14.20
CA LEU A 19 -2.46 -29.45 13.34
C LEU A 19 -2.33 -30.92 13.75
N PRO A 20 -2.15 -31.84 12.80
CA PRO A 20 -1.96 -33.24 13.13
C PRO A 20 -0.67 -33.46 13.94
N PRO A 21 -0.65 -34.42 14.88
CA PRO A 21 0.55 -34.75 15.64
C PRO A 21 1.74 -35.08 14.72
N GLY A 22 2.85 -34.36 14.90
CA GLY A 22 4.07 -34.53 14.09
C GLY A 22 4.18 -33.65 12.85
N TYR A 23 3.26 -32.70 12.65
CA TYR A 23 3.42 -31.60 11.67
C TYR A 23 4.69 -30.77 11.94
N PRO A 24 5.41 -30.26 10.92
CA PRO A 24 5.14 -30.37 9.47
C PRO A 24 5.63 -31.67 8.82
N ASN A 25 6.20 -32.61 9.60
CA ASN A 25 6.92 -33.77 9.05
C ASN A 25 6.04 -35.02 8.85
N LYS A 26 4.76 -34.96 9.21
CA LYS A 26 3.80 -36.06 9.08
C LYS A 26 2.52 -35.59 8.39
N GLU A 27 1.96 -36.48 7.58
CA GLU A 27 0.63 -36.34 7.02
C GLU A 27 -0.44 -36.35 8.11
N GLY A 28 -1.62 -35.81 7.79
CA GLY A 28 -2.74 -35.87 8.71
C GLY A 28 -3.97 -35.13 8.22
N LYS A 29 -5.07 -35.37 8.94
CA LYS A 29 -6.35 -34.74 8.64
C LYS A 29 -6.42 -33.37 9.30
N VAL A 30 -7.00 -32.40 8.60
CA VAL A 30 -7.20 -31.04 9.10
C VAL A 30 -8.67 -30.64 8.99
N ASN A 31 -9.12 -29.82 9.93
CA ASN A 31 -10.46 -29.25 9.94
C ASN A 31 -10.48 -27.93 9.16
N ASP A 32 -10.02 -27.97 7.92
CA ASP A 32 -9.98 -26.78 7.07
C ASP A 32 -11.15 -26.79 6.07
N ILE A 33 -11.67 -25.61 5.74
CA ILE A 33 -12.69 -25.47 4.70
C ILE A 33 -11.98 -25.49 3.35
N THR A 34 -12.21 -26.50 2.53
CA THR A 34 -11.53 -26.59 1.24
C THR A 34 -12.13 -25.62 0.23
N GLY A 35 -11.34 -25.19 -0.76
CA GLY A 35 -11.87 -24.41 -1.87
C GLY A 35 -12.84 -25.19 -2.76
N HIS A 36 -12.90 -26.53 -2.62
CA HIS A 36 -13.98 -27.34 -3.19
C HIS A 36 -15.29 -26.97 -2.51
N THR A 37 -15.37 -27.06 -1.18
CA THR A 37 -16.54 -26.65 -0.41
C THR A 37 -16.89 -25.18 -0.66
N LEU A 38 -15.90 -24.29 -0.68
CA LEU A 38 -16.14 -22.88 -0.98
C LEU A 38 -16.80 -22.69 -2.36
N TRP A 39 -16.33 -23.39 -3.39
CA TRP A 39 -16.93 -23.34 -4.72
C TRP A 39 -18.38 -23.86 -4.71
N LEU A 40 -18.65 -24.99 -4.04
CA LEU A 40 -20.01 -25.52 -3.92
C LEU A 40 -20.95 -24.55 -3.20
N LEU A 41 -20.47 -23.91 -2.13
CA LEU A 41 -21.22 -22.89 -1.40
C LEU A 41 -21.52 -21.68 -2.29
N MET A 42 -20.55 -21.21 -3.08
CA MET A 42 -20.76 -20.13 -4.05
C MET A 42 -21.82 -20.53 -5.10
N GLN A 43 -21.78 -21.76 -5.60
CA GLN A 43 -22.76 -22.28 -6.58
C GLN A 43 -24.18 -22.36 -6.00
N ALA A 44 -24.31 -22.61 -4.69
CA ALA A 44 -25.59 -22.70 -3.99
C ALA A 44 -26.31 -21.36 -3.79
N ILE A 45 -25.67 -20.21 -4.08
CA ILE A 45 -26.28 -18.89 -3.94
C ILE A 45 -27.29 -18.63 -5.06
N ASN A 46 -28.46 -18.07 -4.74
CA ASN A 46 -29.56 -17.85 -5.69
C ASN A 46 -29.44 -16.54 -6.52
N THR A 47 -28.25 -15.94 -6.62
CA THR A 47 -28.01 -14.70 -7.37
C THR A 47 -26.63 -14.69 -8.02
N GLU A 48 -26.51 -14.01 -9.16
CA GLU A 48 -25.23 -13.69 -9.82
C GLU A 48 -24.63 -12.38 -9.31
N ASN A 49 -25.44 -11.53 -8.67
CA ASN A 49 -25.00 -10.24 -8.14
C ASN A 49 -24.41 -10.43 -6.74
N VAL A 50 -23.28 -11.11 -6.66
CA VAL A 50 -22.58 -11.42 -5.41
C VAL A 50 -21.08 -11.27 -5.58
N THR A 51 -20.44 -10.71 -4.56
CA THR A 51 -18.98 -10.53 -4.54
C THR A 51 -18.41 -11.16 -3.31
N PHE A 52 -17.49 -12.10 -3.51
CA PHE A 52 -16.73 -12.77 -2.46
C PHE A 52 -15.40 -12.04 -2.27
N ILE A 53 -15.07 -11.68 -1.04
CA ILE A 53 -13.81 -11.02 -0.71
C ILE A 53 -13.05 -11.92 0.24
N LEU A 54 -11.89 -12.39 -0.20
CA LEU A 54 -11.01 -13.28 0.55
C LEU A 54 -9.72 -12.55 0.89
N ASP A 55 -9.69 -11.91 2.06
CA ASP A 55 -8.47 -11.35 2.66
C ASP A 55 -7.79 -12.35 3.59
N SER A 56 -7.54 -13.55 3.07
CA SER A 56 -6.88 -14.64 3.77
C SER A 56 -5.81 -15.25 2.88
N CYS A 57 -4.58 -15.35 3.38
CA CYS A 57 -3.46 -16.00 2.68
C CYS A 57 -3.78 -17.45 2.33
N HIS A 58 -2.96 -18.05 1.44
CA HIS A 58 -2.58 -19.44 1.70
C HIS A 58 -1.13 -19.80 1.44
N SER A 59 -0.62 -20.56 2.41
CA SER A 59 0.56 -21.42 2.46
C SER A 59 1.89 -20.97 1.84
N GLY A 60 2.75 -20.35 2.67
CA GLY A 60 4.21 -20.47 2.54
C GLY A 60 5.04 -19.31 3.06
N GLY A 61 5.91 -19.57 4.04
CA GLY A 61 7.07 -18.74 4.37
C GLY A 61 6.86 -17.72 5.49
N ALA A 62 7.01 -18.15 6.75
CA ALA A 62 7.13 -17.27 7.90
C ALA A 62 8.24 -16.22 7.69
N ARG A 63 7.88 -14.93 7.75
CA ARG A 63 8.81 -13.83 7.95
C ARG A 63 8.33 -13.03 9.16
N LYS A 64 9.03 -13.22 10.28
CA LYS A 64 8.76 -12.49 11.52
C LYS A 64 9.15 -11.02 11.32
N GLY A 65 8.31 -10.15 11.88
CA GLY A 65 8.36 -8.69 12.01
C GLY A 65 7.04 -8.26 12.68
N ILE A 66 6.74 -6.96 12.82
CA ILE A 66 5.43 -6.52 13.38
C ILE A 66 4.26 -6.97 12.49
N LEU A 67 4.52 -7.29 11.22
CA LEU A 67 3.52 -7.80 10.31
C LEU A 67 3.13 -9.23 10.70
N THR A 68 1.86 -9.40 11.06
CA THR A 68 1.33 -10.72 11.44
C THR A 68 0.98 -11.47 10.17
N VAL A 69 1.93 -12.25 9.65
CA VAL A 69 1.64 -13.17 8.54
C VAL A 69 1.15 -14.49 9.13
N ARG A 70 -0.18 -14.67 9.22
CA ARG A 70 -0.77 -15.95 9.65
C ARG A 70 -0.67 -16.95 8.49
N LEU A 71 0.23 -17.92 8.60
CA LEU A 71 0.46 -18.93 7.56
C LEU A 71 0.61 -20.32 8.15
N ARG A 72 0.02 -21.29 7.44
CA ARG A 72 0.27 -22.73 7.60
C ARG A 72 0.95 -23.24 6.32
N HIS A 73 2.03 -24.03 6.41
CA HIS A 73 2.60 -24.66 5.21
C HIS A 73 1.57 -25.63 4.62
N GLY A 74 1.21 -25.42 3.36
CA GLY A 74 0.34 -26.28 2.57
C GLY A 74 1.14 -27.34 1.83
N ASN A 75 0.46 -28.27 1.14
CA ASN A 75 1.09 -29.44 0.50
C ASN A 75 2.28 -29.07 -0.41
N ARG A 76 2.19 -27.97 -1.16
CA ARG A 76 3.29 -27.49 -2.01
C ARG A 76 4.54 -27.10 -1.22
N GLU A 77 4.35 -26.49 -0.06
CA GLU A 77 5.43 -26.02 0.84
C GLU A 77 6.01 -27.15 1.66
N LEU A 78 5.16 -28.08 2.10
CA LEU A 78 5.58 -29.30 2.79
C LEU A 78 6.45 -30.17 1.86
N ASN A 79 6.17 -30.16 0.56
CA ASN A 79 6.92 -30.93 -0.43
C ASN A 79 8.10 -30.16 -1.06
N ARG A 80 8.50 -29.00 -0.51
CA ARG A 80 9.71 -28.26 -0.96
C ARG A 80 11.01 -28.89 -0.47
N THR A 81 10.95 -29.70 0.60
CA THR A 81 12.06 -30.53 1.07
C THR A 81 12.04 -31.88 0.36
N GLU A 82 13.15 -32.22 -0.30
CA GLU A 82 13.32 -33.46 -1.06
C GLU A 82 12.84 -34.70 -0.27
N ASN A 83 12.08 -35.58 -0.93
CA ASN A 83 11.57 -36.88 -0.44
C ASN A 83 10.46 -36.90 0.63
N SER A 84 9.65 -35.85 0.75
CA SER A 84 8.44 -35.90 1.58
C SER A 84 7.17 -35.77 0.72
N ASN A 85 6.36 -36.84 0.67
CA ASN A 85 5.01 -36.85 0.06
C ASN A 85 3.96 -36.48 1.14
N ILE A 86 4.17 -35.38 1.85
CA ILE A 86 3.31 -35.04 2.99
C ILE A 86 2.05 -34.37 2.46
N GLN A 87 0.90 -34.96 2.76
CA GLN A 87 -0.40 -34.44 2.38
C GLN A 87 -1.27 -34.16 3.60
N LEU A 88 -1.77 -32.92 3.69
CA LEU A 88 -2.89 -32.61 4.56
C LEU A 88 -4.19 -32.98 3.84
N LEU A 89 -5.02 -33.78 4.50
CA LEU A 89 -6.29 -34.26 3.96
C LEU A 89 -7.46 -33.58 4.67
N ALA A 90 -8.54 -33.34 3.93
CA ALA A 90 -9.80 -32.85 4.50
C ALA A 90 -10.35 -33.84 5.53
N SER A 91 -10.98 -33.33 6.59
CA SER A 91 -11.66 -34.15 7.60
C SER A 91 -12.83 -34.95 6.99
N PRO A 92 -13.24 -36.08 7.58
CA PRO A 92 -14.40 -36.83 7.11
C PRO A 92 -15.68 -35.99 7.10
N GLN A 93 -15.82 -35.07 8.05
CA GLN A 93 -16.94 -34.13 8.14
C GLN A 93 -16.98 -33.20 6.92
N GLU A 94 -15.83 -32.65 6.53
CA GLU A 94 -15.69 -31.80 5.34
C GLU A 94 -16.02 -32.60 4.06
N GLN A 95 -15.57 -33.85 3.95
CA GLN A 95 -15.88 -34.73 2.82
C GLN A 95 -17.38 -35.08 2.73
N GLU A 96 -18.01 -35.37 3.87
CA GLU A 96 -19.43 -35.67 3.92
C GLU A 96 -20.27 -34.45 3.56
N TYR A 97 -19.87 -33.27 4.04
CA TYR A 97 -20.53 -32.02 3.68
C TYR A 97 -20.44 -31.71 2.18
N GLN A 98 -19.29 -31.97 1.55
CA GLN A 98 -19.15 -31.86 0.10
C GLN A 98 -20.12 -32.78 -0.65
N LYS A 99 -20.29 -34.04 -0.21
CA LYS A 99 -21.25 -34.97 -0.82
C LYS A 99 -22.69 -34.46 -0.71
N GLN A 100 -23.08 -33.95 0.46
CA GLN A 100 -24.40 -33.36 0.67
C GLN A 100 -24.65 -32.16 -0.24
N LEU A 101 -23.67 -31.25 -0.37
CA LEU A 101 -23.76 -30.10 -1.26
C LEU A 101 -23.83 -30.51 -2.74
N MET A 102 -23.00 -31.47 -3.17
CA MET A 102 -23.05 -31.99 -4.55
C MET A 102 -24.41 -32.62 -4.87
N SER A 103 -24.96 -33.42 -3.95
CA SER A 103 -26.30 -34.02 -4.11
C SER A 103 -27.37 -32.94 -4.21
N ARG A 104 -27.34 -31.91 -3.36
CA ARG A 104 -28.29 -30.79 -3.40
C ARG A 104 -28.20 -29.98 -4.70
N LEU A 105 -27.00 -29.86 -5.27
CA LEU A 105 -26.75 -29.11 -6.50
C LEU A 105 -26.89 -29.95 -7.77
N ASN A 106 -27.21 -31.25 -7.65
CA ASN A 106 -27.25 -32.22 -8.74
C ASN A 106 -25.96 -32.24 -9.58
N LEU A 107 -24.80 -32.19 -8.90
CA LEU A 107 -23.48 -32.21 -9.55
C LEU A 107 -22.79 -33.56 -9.36
N THR A 108 -22.24 -34.11 -10.44
CA THR A 108 -21.26 -35.20 -10.35
C THR A 108 -19.85 -34.64 -10.11
N ALA A 109 -18.92 -35.51 -9.71
CA ALA A 109 -17.51 -35.14 -9.58
C ALA A 109 -16.91 -34.64 -10.92
N SER A 110 -17.35 -35.23 -12.05
CA SER A 110 -16.92 -34.82 -13.40
C SER A 110 -17.43 -33.43 -13.77
N ASP A 111 -18.70 -33.15 -13.45
CA ASP A 111 -19.31 -31.83 -13.68
C ASP A 111 -18.58 -30.76 -12.89
N LEU A 112 -18.35 -31.03 -11.59
CA LEU A 112 -17.61 -30.13 -10.73
C LEU A 112 -16.19 -29.87 -11.26
N ALA A 113 -15.45 -30.92 -11.62
CA ALA A 113 -14.10 -30.78 -12.15
C ALA A 113 -14.07 -29.95 -13.44
N THR A 114 -15.12 -30.04 -14.26
CA THR A 114 -15.28 -29.25 -15.48
C THR A 114 -15.64 -27.80 -15.18
N GLU A 115 -16.64 -27.56 -14.33
CA GLU A 115 -17.13 -26.22 -14.01
C GLU A 115 -16.10 -25.39 -13.24
N ARG A 116 -15.30 -26.00 -12.36
CA ARG A 116 -14.22 -25.31 -11.65
C ARG A 116 -13.13 -24.77 -12.58
N LYS A 117 -12.95 -25.33 -13.78
CA LYS A 117 -12.00 -24.80 -14.79
C LYS A 117 -12.46 -23.48 -15.38
N LYS A 118 -13.77 -23.22 -15.35
CA LYS A 118 -14.38 -21.98 -15.85
C LYS A 118 -14.29 -20.84 -14.84
N GLY A 119 -13.70 -21.05 -13.66
CA GLY A 119 -13.54 -20.03 -12.61
C GLY A 119 -14.55 -20.19 -11.47
N VAL A 120 -14.92 -19.06 -10.85
CA VAL A 120 -15.94 -19.04 -9.81
C VAL A 120 -17.33 -19.28 -10.40
N PRO A 121 -18.23 -19.97 -9.69
CA PRO A 121 -19.49 -20.41 -10.27
C PRO A 121 -20.46 -19.25 -10.51
N LYS A 122 -20.44 -18.26 -9.63
CA LYS A 122 -21.34 -17.10 -9.62
C LYS A 122 -20.60 -15.84 -9.23
N GLY A 123 -21.02 -14.71 -9.79
CA GLY A 123 -20.55 -13.39 -9.39
C GLY A 123 -19.05 -13.13 -9.58
N ILE A 124 -18.44 -12.42 -8.63
CA ILE A 124 -17.04 -11.98 -8.62
C ILE A 124 -16.35 -12.49 -7.35
N MET A 125 -15.13 -13.01 -7.45
CA MET A 125 -14.29 -13.27 -6.28
C MET A 125 -13.04 -12.39 -6.33
N LEU A 126 -12.79 -11.67 -5.25
CA LEU A 126 -11.56 -10.91 -5.02
C LEU A 126 -10.73 -11.65 -3.98
N ALA A 127 -9.44 -11.80 -4.24
CA ALA A 127 -8.49 -12.39 -3.32
C ALA A 127 -7.32 -11.42 -3.07
N ALA A 128 -6.90 -11.33 -1.80
CA ALA A 128 -5.81 -10.45 -1.40
C ALA A 128 -4.44 -10.85 -1.95
N ALA A 129 -4.25 -12.14 -2.23
CA ALA A 129 -2.98 -12.74 -2.62
C ALA A 129 -3.21 -13.92 -3.58
N ARG A 130 -2.17 -14.26 -4.35
CA ARG A 130 -2.13 -15.49 -5.16
C ARG A 130 -1.92 -16.72 -4.27
N THR A 131 -2.10 -17.90 -4.87
CA THR A 131 -2.01 -19.20 -4.19
C THR A 131 -0.64 -19.55 -3.62
N ASP A 132 0.41 -18.82 -3.99
CA ASP A 132 1.78 -18.97 -3.50
C ASP A 132 2.30 -17.73 -2.76
N GLN A 133 1.37 -16.87 -2.32
CA GLN A 133 1.64 -15.59 -1.70
C GLN A 133 0.93 -15.44 -0.35
N ALA A 134 1.41 -14.50 0.46
CA ALA A 134 0.78 -14.15 1.71
C ALA A 134 -0.17 -12.96 1.53
N ALA A 135 -1.29 -12.95 2.23
CA ALA A 135 -2.02 -11.73 2.55
C ALA A 135 -1.40 -11.12 3.81
N ILE A 136 -1.15 -9.81 3.80
CA ILE A 136 -0.33 -9.16 4.82
C ILE A 136 -1.18 -8.17 5.60
N ASP A 137 -1.24 -8.39 6.92
CA ASP A 137 -1.72 -7.42 7.90
C ASP A 137 -0.59 -6.46 8.27
N ALA A 138 -0.86 -5.16 8.14
CA ALA A 138 0.08 -4.10 8.43
C ALA A 138 -0.45 -3.10 9.45
N SER A 139 0.50 -2.47 10.16
CA SER A 139 0.22 -1.36 11.07
C SER A 139 0.50 -0.04 10.36
N PHE A 140 -0.53 0.79 10.27
CA PHE A 140 -0.53 2.14 9.72
C PHE A 140 -0.67 3.15 10.87
N GLY A 141 0.42 3.35 11.62
CA GLY A 141 0.41 4.12 12.86
C GLY A 141 -0.31 3.35 13.97
N ASP A 142 -1.46 3.87 14.41
CA ASP A 142 -2.33 3.25 15.42
C ASP A 142 -3.37 2.29 14.82
N THR A 143 -3.50 2.20 13.49
CA THR A 143 -4.49 1.33 12.83
C THR A 143 -3.83 0.05 12.31
N ALA A 144 -4.33 -1.12 12.71
CA ALA A 144 -3.93 -2.40 12.12
C ALA A 144 -4.99 -2.88 11.12
N ALA A 145 -4.57 -3.25 9.90
CA ALA A 145 -5.47 -3.76 8.87
C ALA A 145 -4.74 -4.61 7.82
N GLY A 146 -5.47 -5.53 7.19
CA GLY A 146 -5.04 -6.17 5.94
C GLY A 146 -4.79 -5.12 4.87
N ILE A 147 -3.61 -5.16 4.25
CA ILE A 147 -3.22 -4.19 3.21
C ILE A 147 -4.27 -4.17 2.10
N PHE A 148 -4.74 -5.35 1.67
CA PHE A 148 -5.74 -5.47 0.62
C PHE A 148 -7.09 -4.90 1.03
N THR A 149 -7.64 -5.29 2.18
CA THR A 149 -8.95 -4.79 2.64
C THR A 149 -8.95 -3.28 2.80
N TYR A 150 -7.90 -2.70 3.39
CA TYR A 150 -7.85 -1.24 3.54
C TYR A 150 -7.77 -0.56 2.18
N ILE A 151 -6.88 -1.00 1.29
CA ILE A 151 -6.77 -0.44 -0.05
C ILE A 151 -8.10 -0.53 -0.82
N LEU A 152 -8.73 -1.71 -0.82
CA LEU A 152 -10.02 -1.92 -1.50
C LEU A 152 -11.10 -0.99 -0.93
N THR A 153 -11.22 -0.92 0.40
CA THR A 153 -12.18 -0.03 1.09
C THR A 153 -11.97 1.41 0.67
N ARG A 154 -10.71 1.89 0.69
CA ARG A 154 -10.37 3.23 0.24
C ARG A 154 -10.78 3.48 -1.20
N TYR A 155 -10.47 2.56 -2.12
CA TYR A 155 -10.82 2.71 -3.53
C TYR A 155 -12.33 2.83 -3.71
N LEU A 156 -13.11 1.96 -3.06
CA LEU A 156 -14.57 1.98 -3.14
C LEU A 156 -15.16 3.31 -2.61
N TRP A 157 -14.61 3.87 -1.54
CA TRP A 157 -15.02 5.19 -1.01
C TRP A 157 -14.66 6.38 -1.91
N GLN A 158 -13.59 6.22 -2.71
CA GLN A 158 -13.09 7.25 -3.61
C GLN A 158 -13.69 7.15 -5.02
N GLN A 159 -14.44 6.08 -5.31
CA GLN A 159 -15.12 5.91 -6.59
C GLN A 159 -16.20 6.97 -6.78
N THR A 160 -16.21 7.56 -7.96
CA THR A 160 -17.23 8.52 -8.39
C THR A 160 -17.96 8.07 -9.65
N GLY A 161 -17.59 6.90 -10.18
CA GLY A 161 -18.10 6.35 -11.42
C GLY A 161 -18.38 4.85 -11.31
N GLY A 162 -18.75 4.24 -12.43
CA GLY A 162 -18.96 2.80 -12.52
C GLY A 162 -17.68 2.07 -12.91
N GLU A 163 -16.55 2.29 -12.23
CA GLU A 163 -15.31 1.58 -12.52
C GLU A 163 -15.52 0.06 -12.45
N SER A 164 -15.00 -0.65 -13.45
CA SER A 164 -15.09 -2.10 -13.46
C SER A 164 -14.16 -2.73 -12.43
N VAL A 165 -14.50 -3.92 -11.94
CA VAL A 165 -13.64 -4.69 -11.04
C VAL A 165 -12.22 -4.84 -11.60
N SER A 166 -12.07 -5.00 -12.92
CA SER A 166 -10.75 -5.06 -13.56
C SER A 166 -9.93 -3.78 -13.30
N GLN A 167 -10.55 -2.59 -13.42
CA GLN A 167 -9.87 -1.31 -13.19
C GLN A 167 -9.52 -1.11 -11.71
N VAL A 168 -10.45 -1.46 -10.82
CA VAL A 168 -10.26 -1.37 -9.37
C VAL A 168 -9.10 -2.26 -8.93
N MET A 169 -9.08 -3.50 -9.40
CA MET A 169 -8.06 -4.47 -8.99
C MET A 169 -6.68 -4.14 -9.54
N VAL A 170 -6.56 -3.60 -10.77
CA VAL A 170 -5.27 -3.07 -11.27
C VAL A 170 -4.74 -1.98 -10.33
N SER A 171 -5.61 -1.08 -9.88
CA SER A 171 -5.25 0.03 -8.99
C SER A 171 -4.91 -0.47 -7.58
N ALA A 172 -5.69 -1.40 -7.04
CA ALA A 172 -5.45 -2.03 -5.75
C ALA A 172 -4.11 -2.77 -5.72
N THR A 173 -3.80 -3.54 -6.76
CA THR A 173 -2.53 -4.28 -6.88
C THR A 173 -1.33 -3.36 -6.98
N ALA A 174 -1.42 -2.27 -7.74
CA ALA A 174 -0.35 -1.28 -7.83
C ALA A 174 -0.07 -0.59 -6.48
N THR A 175 -1.13 -0.20 -5.76
CA THR A 175 -0.99 0.41 -4.43
C THR A 175 -0.45 -0.59 -3.41
N THR A 176 -0.89 -1.85 -3.47
CA THR A 176 -0.41 -2.94 -2.62
C THR A 176 1.08 -3.17 -2.80
N ASP A 177 1.56 -3.29 -4.05
CA ASP A 177 2.98 -3.47 -4.35
C ASP A 177 3.83 -2.30 -3.82
N ARG A 178 3.34 -1.06 -3.94
CA ARG A 178 4.05 0.11 -3.39
C ARG A 178 4.17 0.07 -1.87
N ILE A 179 3.07 -0.22 -1.16
CA ILE A 179 3.09 -0.32 0.31
C ILE A 179 4.07 -1.42 0.75
N LEU A 180 3.98 -2.61 0.14
CA LEU A 180 4.80 -3.75 0.53
C LEU A 180 6.29 -3.49 0.38
N ARG A 181 6.72 -2.69 -0.59
CA ARG A 181 8.14 -2.36 -0.76
C ARG A 181 8.68 -1.43 0.32
N GLU A 182 7.84 -0.65 0.98
CA GLU A 182 8.24 0.11 2.16
C GLU A 182 8.50 -0.83 3.34
N TYR A 183 7.70 -1.89 3.48
CA TYR A 183 7.87 -2.89 4.53
C TYR A 183 8.92 -3.95 4.20
N PHE A 184 9.11 -4.32 2.94
CA PHE A 184 10.03 -5.38 2.53
C PHE A 184 10.93 -4.93 1.37
N PRO A 185 11.94 -4.07 1.64
CA PRO A 185 12.79 -3.49 0.61
C PRO A 185 13.64 -4.50 -0.17
N THR A 186 14.00 -5.64 0.43
CA THR A 186 14.83 -6.67 -0.21
C THR A 186 14.01 -7.84 -0.78
N ALA A 187 12.74 -7.94 -0.40
CA ALA A 187 11.88 -9.03 -0.84
C ALA A 187 11.35 -8.83 -2.27
N GLY A 188 11.04 -9.97 -2.92
CA GLY A 188 10.27 -9.99 -4.16
C GLY A 188 8.78 -9.69 -3.93
N LEU A 189 7.96 -10.05 -4.93
CA LEU A 189 6.50 -9.90 -4.85
C LEU A 189 5.92 -10.80 -3.75
N LEU A 190 5.49 -10.20 -2.63
CA LEU A 190 4.95 -10.93 -1.47
C LEU A 190 3.44 -11.12 -1.52
N GLN A 191 2.72 -10.16 -2.10
CA GLN A 191 1.28 -10.16 -2.20
C GLN A 191 0.85 -9.42 -3.47
N GLN A 192 0.02 -10.07 -4.28
CA GLN A 192 -0.63 -9.48 -5.44
C GLN A 192 -2.12 -9.81 -5.38
N PRO A 193 -2.97 -8.81 -5.10
CA PRO A 193 -4.40 -8.98 -5.22
C PRO A 193 -4.80 -9.44 -6.61
N GLU A 194 -5.79 -10.32 -6.67
CA GLU A 194 -6.35 -10.86 -7.90
C GLU A 194 -7.86 -10.96 -7.82
N PHE A 195 -8.49 -11.13 -8.98
CA PHE A 195 -9.91 -11.42 -9.06
C PHE A 195 -10.18 -12.58 -10.01
N ASN A 196 -11.26 -13.29 -9.75
CA ASN A 196 -11.73 -14.42 -10.55
C ASN A 196 -13.21 -14.23 -10.87
N THR A 197 -13.58 -14.52 -12.11
CA THR A 197 -14.97 -14.50 -12.61
C THR A 197 -15.22 -15.74 -13.44
N ARG A 198 -16.47 -16.13 -13.64
CA ARG A 198 -16.81 -17.21 -14.57
C ARG A 198 -16.43 -16.82 -16.00
N GLU A 199 -15.81 -17.74 -16.73
CA GLU A 199 -15.55 -17.60 -18.17
C GLU A 199 -16.85 -17.29 -18.91
N GLY A 200 -16.83 -16.27 -19.78
CA GLY A 200 -18.00 -15.82 -20.55
C GLY A 200 -19.04 -14.97 -19.80
N SER A 201 -18.91 -14.73 -18.49
CA SER A 201 -19.93 -13.99 -17.69
C SER A 201 -19.96 -12.47 -17.89
N ASN A 202 -18.91 -11.88 -18.48
CA ASN A 202 -18.68 -10.42 -18.51
C ASN A 202 -18.60 -9.74 -17.12
N ASN A 203 -18.53 -10.50 -16.02
CA ASN A 203 -18.45 -9.96 -14.65
C ASN A 203 -17.19 -9.14 -14.40
N SER A 204 -16.12 -9.35 -15.18
CA SER A 204 -14.88 -8.56 -15.10
C SER A 204 -15.07 -7.08 -15.48
N GLN A 205 -16.14 -6.76 -16.22
CA GLN A 205 -16.51 -5.40 -16.64
C GLN A 205 -17.58 -4.78 -15.73
N GLN A 206 -18.08 -5.51 -14.74
CA GLN A 206 -19.08 -5.01 -13.79
C GLN A 206 -18.40 -4.28 -12.62
N ALA A 207 -19.17 -3.44 -11.92
CA ALA A 207 -18.73 -2.83 -10.67
C ALA A 207 -18.50 -3.89 -9.59
N VAL A 208 -17.64 -3.59 -8.61
CA VAL A 208 -17.20 -4.56 -7.59
C VAL A 208 -18.36 -5.26 -6.89
N TYR A 209 -19.46 -4.58 -6.59
CA TYR A 209 -20.65 -5.18 -5.95
C TYR A 209 -21.86 -5.26 -6.89
N PHE A 210 -21.67 -5.14 -8.20
CA PHE A 210 -22.77 -4.97 -9.17
C PHE A 210 -23.66 -3.75 -8.90
N LEU A 211 -23.18 -2.84 -8.06
CA LEU A 211 -23.81 -1.57 -7.72
C LEU A 211 -23.00 -0.45 -8.34
N LYS A 212 -23.69 0.48 -9.01
CA LYS A 212 -23.09 1.75 -9.40
C LYS A 212 -23.13 2.68 -8.19
N PRO A 213 -22.03 3.34 -7.82
CA PRO A 213 -22.08 4.31 -6.74
C PRO A 213 -23.01 5.47 -7.14
N ASP A 214 -23.96 5.80 -6.28
CA ASP A 214 -24.79 7.01 -6.42
C ASP A 214 -23.97 8.28 -6.16
N GLN A 215 -22.83 8.11 -5.49
CA GLN A 215 -21.87 9.15 -5.14
C GLN A 215 -21.14 9.65 -6.39
N LYS A 216 -21.25 10.95 -6.66
CA LYS A 216 -20.59 11.63 -7.80
C LYS A 216 -19.28 12.32 -7.46
N ILE A 217 -18.86 12.26 -6.19
CA ILE A 217 -17.70 12.99 -5.66
C ILE A 217 -16.84 12.07 -4.80
N PRO A 218 -15.51 12.21 -4.76
CA PRO A 218 -14.71 11.38 -3.86
C PRO A 218 -14.89 11.84 -2.41
N ALA A 219 -14.72 10.94 -1.45
CA ALA A 219 -14.80 11.26 -0.03
C ALA A 219 -13.67 10.59 0.77
N GLU A 220 -13.04 11.36 1.65
CA GLU A 220 -12.05 10.85 2.60
C GLU A 220 -12.70 10.32 3.87
N ALA A 221 -13.88 10.85 4.22
CA ALA A 221 -14.59 10.48 5.43
C ALA A 221 -16.12 10.59 5.28
N VAL A 222 -16.83 9.99 6.22
CA VAL A 222 -18.30 10.07 6.34
C VAL A 222 -18.70 10.39 7.78
N VAL A 223 -19.73 11.20 7.96
CA VAL A 223 -20.37 11.43 9.27
C VAL A 223 -21.14 10.16 9.65
N THR A 224 -20.80 9.56 10.80
CA THR A 224 -21.52 8.39 11.33
C THR A 224 -22.57 8.80 12.34
N GLN A 225 -22.33 9.85 13.12
CA GLN A 225 -23.25 10.36 14.12
C GLN A 225 -23.14 11.88 14.29
N VAL A 226 -24.26 12.53 14.65
CA VAL A 226 -24.33 13.97 14.94
C VAL A 226 -24.97 14.17 16.31
N GLN A 227 -24.30 14.94 17.18
CA GLN A 227 -24.75 15.27 18.54
C GLN A 227 -24.54 16.77 18.77
N GLY A 228 -25.54 17.59 18.45
CA GLY A 228 -25.41 19.05 18.47
C GLY A 228 -24.31 19.52 17.51
N ASN A 229 -23.26 20.14 18.06
CA ASN A 229 -22.10 20.61 17.29
C ASN A 229 -20.96 19.58 17.17
N GLN A 230 -21.12 18.41 17.77
CA GLN A 230 -20.14 17.34 17.70
C GLN A 230 -20.57 16.30 16.67
N VAL A 231 -19.60 15.76 15.93
CA VAL A 231 -19.81 14.70 14.96
C VAL A 231 -18.82 13.58 15.16
N ASP A 232 -19.29 12.35 14.99
CA ASP A 232 -18.42 11.19 14.86
C ASP A 232 -18.23 10.90 13.36
N LEU A 233 -17.00 10.52 13.00
CA LEU A 233 -16.53 10.36 11.64
C LEU A 233 -15.89 8.99 11.45
N PHE A 234 -16.11 8.40 10.28
CA PHE A 234 -15.31 7.27 9.79
C PHE A 234 -14.39 7.73 8.66
N LEU A 235 -13.09 7.46 8.79
CA LEU A 235 -12.00 7.95 7.94
C LEU A 235 -11.52 6.90 6.90
N GLY A 236 -12.38 5.95 6.53
CA GLY A 236 -12.01 4.82 5.66
C GLY A 236 -11.58 5.19 4.23
N GLY A 237 -11.85 6.43 3.79
CA GLY A 237 -11.42 6.93 2.48
C GLY A 237 -10.01 7.53 2.46
N ILE A 238 -9.33 7.63 3.62
CA ILE A 238 -7.98 8.20 3.74
C ILE A 238 -6.91 7.19 3.30
N ASP A 239 -5.88 7.67 2.60
CA ASP A 239 -4.70 6.85 2.28
C ASP A 239 -3.98 6.42 3.58
N PRO A 240 -3.79 5.10 3.81
CA PRO A 240 -3.15 4.58 5.02
C PRO A 240 -1.83 5.27 5.37
N ARG A 241 -1.06 5.68 4.35
CA ARG A 241 0.27 6.29 4.53
C ARG A 241 0.21 7.74 4.98
N THR A 242 -0.97 8.35 4.94
CA THR A 242 -1.21 9.75 5.33
C THR A 242 -2.14 9.87 6.53
N LEU A 243 -2.68 8.76 7.04
CA LEU A 243 -3.68 8.73 8.12
C LEU A 243 -3.22 9.47 9.38
N GLU A 244 -1.93 9.39 9.72
CA GLU A 244 -1.35 10.08 10.88
C GLU A 244 -1.48 11.62 10.77
N ALA A 245 -1.53 12.18 9.57
CA ALA A 245 -1.70 13.62 9.34
C ALA A 245 -3.15 14.12 9.53
N PHE A 246 -4.10 13.23 9.78
CA PHE A 246 -5.50 13.53 10.07
C PHE A 246 -5.81 13.45 11.58
N GLY A 247 -4.91 13.98 12.38
CA GLY A 247 -5.09 14.14 13.82
C GLY A 247 -5.87 15.41 14.20
N ARG A 248 -5.76 15.80 15.47
CA ARG A 248 -6.37 17.02 16.01
C ARG A 248 -5.99 18.26 15.19
N GLY A 249 -6.98 19.06 14.82
CA GLY A 249 -6.81 20.30 14.07
C GLY A 249 -6.99 20.15 12.55
N ALA A 250 -6.97 18.93 12.01
CA ALA A 250 -7.25 18.70 10.60
C ALA A 250 -8.69 19.13 10.28
N ILE A 251 -8.90 19.70 9.08
CA ILE A 251 -10.20 20.24 8.67
C ILE A 251 -10.71 19.44 7.46
N LEU A 252 -11.96 19.00 7.59
CA LEU A 252 -12.71 18.35 6.53
C LEU A 252 -13.88 19.24 6.12
N THR A 253 -14.15 19.32 4.82
CA THR A 253 -15.28 20.03 4.23
C THR A 253 -16.45 19.06 4.10
N LEU A 254 -17.60 19.39 4.69
CA LEU A 254 -18.86 18.69 4.46
C LEU A 254 -19.38 19.04 3.07
N VAL A 255 -19.73 18.04 2.28
CA VAL A 255 -20.19 18.20 0.91
C VAL A 255 -21.52 17.49 0.69
N ASP A 256 -22.40 18.07 -0.11
CA ASP A 256 -23.62 17.39 -0.58
C ASP A 256 -23.33 16.48 -1.79
N GLY A 257 -24.36 15.79 -2.31
CA GLY A 257 -24.21 14.87 -3.46
C GLY A 257 -23.72 15.52 -4.76
N GLU A 258 -23.69 16.86 -4.84
CA GLU A 258 -23.16 17.62 -5.97
C GLU A 258 -21.73 18.16 -5.70
N GLY A 259 -21.17 17.88 -4.52
CA GLY A 259 -19.86 18.36 -4.12
C GLY A 259 -19.84 19.78 -3.55
N LYS A 260 -21.02 20.37 -3.29
CA LYS A 260 -21.09 21.74 -2.78
C LYS A 260 -20.82 21.78 -1.28
N GLU A 261 -19.98 22.72 -0.85
CA GLU A 261 -19.64 22.92 0.55
C GLU A 261 -20.87 23.29 1.39
N ARG A 262 -21.18 22.43 2.37
CA ARG A 262 -22.27 22.59 3.36
C ARG A 262 -21.75 23.05 4.72
N GLY A 263 -20.45 22.89 4.96
CA GLY A 263 -19.83 23.26 6.21
C GLY A 263 -18.43 22.68 6.38
N GLN A 264 -17.89 22.84 7.59
CA GLN A 264 -16.57 22.35 7.95
C GLN A 264 -16.58 21.68 9.32
N VAL A 265 -15.79 20.61 9.42
CA VAL A 265 -15.53 19.89 10.65
C VAL A 265 -14.04 19.97 10.95
N GLN A 266 -13.69 20.39 12.17
CA GLN A 266 -12.33 20.26 12.69
C GLN A 266 -12.25 19.00 13.53
N ILE A 267 -11.27 18.13 13.25
CA ILE A 267 -11.00 16.94 14.06
C ILE A 267 -10.49 17.38 15.43
N GLU A 268 -11.12 16.89 16.50
CA GLU A 268 -10.71 17.13 17.89
C GLU A 268 -9.87 15.96 18.43
N SER A 269 -10.24 14.74 18.05
CA SER A 269 -9.52 13.51 18.40
C SER A 269 -9.71 12.45 17.32
N ARG A 270 -8.71 11.58 17.14
CA ARG A 270 -8.78 10.40 16.27
C ARG A 270 -8.32 9.18 17.05
N GLN A 271 -9.01 8.06 16.86
CA GLN A 271 -8.59 6.74 17.28
C GLN A 271 -8.78 5.80 16.08
N GLU A 272 -7.67 5.30 15.55
CA GLU A 272 -7.66 4.47 14.34
C GLU A 272 -8.38 5.17 13.16
N LEU A 273 -9.36 4.51 12.55
CA LEU A 273 -10.19 5.05 11.46
C LEU A 273 -11.42 5.82 11.95
N THR A 274 -11.56 6.03 13.25
CA THR A 274 -12.66 6.81 13.82
C THR A 274 -12.16 8.14 14.36
N ALA A 275 -12.95 9.20 14.20
CA ALA A 275 -12.62 10.50 14.73
C ALA A 275 -13.84 11.21 15.31
N LYS A 276 -13.57 12.07 16.29
CA LYS A 276 -14.54 13.05 16.80
C LYS A 276 -14.15 14.41 16.27
N GLY A 277 -15.13 15.15 15.80
CA GLY A 277 -14.93 16.49 15.27
C GLY A 277 -15.97 17.47 15.74
N LYS A 278 -15.62 18.75 15.64
CA LYS A 278 -16.48 19.88 15.95
C LYS A 278 -16.89 20.59 14.67
N LEU A 279 -18.19 20.81 14.53
CA LEU A 279 -18.77 21.62 13.46
C LEU A 279 -18.36 23.09 13.68
N MET A 280 -17.67 23.67 12.70
CA MET A 280 -17.19 25.07 12.77
C MET A 280 -18.15 26.05 12.10
N GLN A 281 -18.64 25.67 10.93
CA GLN A 281 -19.53 26.47 10.09
C GLN A 281 -20.46 25.49 9.39
N THR A 282 -21.78 25.68 9.48
CA THR A 282 -22.76 24.85 8.78
C THR A 282 -23.82 25.72 8.12
N ARG A 283 -24.24 25.34 6.93
CA ARG A 283 -25.30 26.01 6.15
C ARG A 283 -26.64 25.29 6.25
N SER A 284 -26.66 24.11 6.88
CA SER A 284 -27.84 23.25 7.02
C SER A 284 -27.63 22.23 8.14
N ASN A 285 -28.71 21.55 8.56
CA ASN A 285 -28.61 20.36 9.40
C ASN A 285 -27.77 19.29 8.68
N ILE A 286 -26.82 18.70 9.41
CA ILE A 286 -25.94 17.62 8.93
C ILE A 286 -26.53 16.30 9.40
N ALA A 287 -26.58 15.31 8.51
CA ALA A 287 -27.09 13.97 8.82
C ALA A 287 -25.98 12.93 8.79
N SER A 288 -26.20 11.80 9.45
CA SER A 288 -25.38 10.60 9.23
C SER A 288 -25.38 10.23 7.74
N GLY A 289 -24.24 9.77 7.23
CA GLY A 289 -24.00 9.53 5.81
C GLY A 289 -23.50 10.74 5.03
N THR A 290 -23.42 11.94 5.63
CA THR A 290 -22.85 13.11 4.95
C THR A 290 -21.36 12.89 4.67
N LEU A 291 -20.95 13.05 3.41
CA LEU A 291 -19.58 12.87 2.97
C LEU A 291 -18.71 14.07 3.33
N LEU A 292 -17.43 13.82 3.58
CA LEU A 292 -16.44 14.85 3.81
C LEU A 292 -15.21 14.70 2.93
N GLN A 293 -14.67 15.84 2.53
CA GLN A 293 -13.45 15.96 1.76
C GLN A 293 -12.36 16.67 2.55
N GLU A 294 -11.11 16.23 2.42
CA GLU A 294 -9.95 16.90 2.98
C GLU A 294 -9.89 18.36 2.53
N ARG A 295 -9.78 19.27 3.50
CA ARG A 295 -9.51 20.70 3.29
C ARG A 295 -8.08 21.03 3.66
N SER A 296 -7.65 20.59 4.85
CA SER A 296 -6.30 20.80 5.34
C SER A 296 -5.91 19.70 6.34
N ARG A 297 -4.65 19.30 6.30
CA ARG A 297 -4.06 18.41 7.30
C ARG A 297 -3.56 19.22 8.49
N ALA A 298 -3.51 18.56 9.64
CA ALA A 298 -2.74 19.03 10.77
C ALA A 298 -1.55 18.09 10.92
N ILE A 299 -0.44 18.44 10.26
CA ILE A 299 0.81 17.69 10.39
C ILE A 299 1.41 18.05 11.76
N PRO A 300 1.56 17.10 12.70
CA PRO A 300 2.08 17.43 14.01
C PRO A 300 3.53 17.94 13.91
N SER A 301 3.83 19.09 14.54
CA SER A 301 5.18 19.67 14.54
C SER A 301 6.21 18.78 15.25
N ASN A 302 5.72 17.87 16.10
CA ASN A 302 6.51 16.93 16.89
C ASN A 302 6.63 15.54 16.28
N LEU A 303 6.30 15.34 14.99
CA LEU A 303 6.48 14.03 14.34
C LEU A 303 7.94 13.55 14.47
N THR A 304 8.10 12.32 14.97
CA THR A 304 9.39 11.67 15.20
C THR A 304 9.60 10.50 14.23
N LEU A 305 10.86 10.14 14.02
CA LEU A 305 11.23 8.84 13.50
C LEU A 305 11.35 7.87 14.68
N ARG A 306 10.36 7.00 14.86
CA ARG A 306 10.33 5.99 15.92
C ARG A 306 11.20 4.79 15.54
N ILE A 307 12.23 4.53 16.33
CA ILE A 307 13.21 3.45 16.13
C ILE A 307 13.01 2.41 17.22
N GLY A 308 12.59 1.21 16.82
CA GLY A 308 12.60 0.04 17.69
C GLY A 308 14.03 -0.40 17.96
N LEU A 309 14.37 -0.65 19.23
CA LEU A 309 15.74 -1.00 19.61
C LEU A 309 15.85 -2.47 20.03
N ASP A 310 16.70 -3.22 19.33
CA ASP A 310 17.02 -4.59 19.71
C ASP A 310 17.64 -4.66 21.12
N ALA A 311 17.36 -5.74 21.86
CA ALA A 311 17.88 -5.92 23.21
C ALA A 311 19.42 -5.90 23.28
N SER A 312 20.11 -6.31 22.21
CA SER A 312 21.58 -6.28 22.13
C SER A 312 22.19 -4.89 21.93
N LEU A 313 21.36 -3.85 21.72
CA LEU A 313 21.80 -2.50 21.35
C LEU A 313 21.30 -1.41 22.29
N GLN A 314 20.90 -1.74 23.52
CA GLN A 314 20.35 -0.75 24.47
C GLN A 314 21.27 0.46 24.71
N GLN A 315 22.59 0.30 24.56
CA GLN A 315 23.56 1.40 24.69
C GLN A 315 23.40 2.47 23.59
N ALA A 316 22.70 2.18 22.48
CA ALA A 316 22.45 3.12 21.40
C ALA A 316 21.44 4.22 21.77
N LYS A 317 20.61 4.00 22.79
CA LYS A 317 19.43 4.83 23.08
C LYS A 317 19.78 6.31 23.20
N GLN A 318 20.75 6.66 24.05
CA GLN A 318 21.13 8.06 24.29
C GLN A 318 21.68 8.74 23.03
N ALA A 319 22.46 8.02 22.21
CA ALA A 319 23.02 8.55 20.96
C ALA A 319 21.94 8.76 19.89
N LEU A 320 20.95 7.85 19.82
CA LEU A 320 19.80 7.99 18.92
C LEU A 320 18.91 9.17 19.32
N GLU A 321 18.57 9.30 20.61
CA GLU A 321 17.72 10.38 21.13
C GLU A 321 18.38 11.76 21.05
N ALA A 322 19.72 11.82 20.95
CA ALA A 322 20.44 13.06 20.66
C ALA A 322 20.21 13.59 19.24
N ILE A 323 19.73 12.74 18.32
CA ILE A 323 19.36 13.16 16.97
C ILE A 323 17.96 13.77 17.03
N LYS A 324 17.85 15.07 16.71
CA LYS A 324 16.58 15.80 16.71
C LYS A 324 15.47 15.04 15.98
N ARG A 325 14.33 14.86 16.65
CA ARG A 325 13.12 14.17 16.16
C ARG A 325 13.31 12.67 15.90
N ILE A 326 14.23 12.01 16.60
CA ILE A 326 14.26 10.56 16.74
C ILE A 326 13.69 10.20 18.11
N GLU A 327 12.86 9.16 18.13
CA GLU A 327 12.29 8.59 19.34
C GLU A 327 12.68 7.11 19.39
N VAL A 328 13.21 6.65 20.52
CA VAL A 328 13.52 5.23 20.71
C VAL A 328 12.36 4.57 21.44
N VAL A 329 11.88 3.45 20.89
CA VAL A 329 10.72 2.72 21.44
C VAL A 329 11.05 1.25 21.65
N SER A 330 10.30 0.62 22.56
CA SER A 330 10.40 -0.83 22.78
C SER A 330 9.88 -1.59 21.57
N LEU A 331 10.53 -2.70 21.22
CA LEU A 331 10.05 -3.63 20.18
C LEU A 331 8.75 -4.35 20.57
N GLU A 332 8.35 -4.27 21.84
CA GLU A 332 7.03 -4.75 22.30
C GLU A 332 5.89 -3.84 21.81
N GLN A 333 6.18 -2.59 21.47
CA GLN A 333 5.21 -1.69 20.84
C GLN A 333 5.09 -2.02 19.36
N THR A 334 3.88 -1.94 18.80
CA THR A 334 3.62 -2.22 17.38
C THR A 334 3.80 -1.02 16.45
N ASN A 335 4.12 0.16 17.00
CA ASN A 335 4.20 1.40 16.24
C ASN A 335 5.63 1.95 16.23
N PHE A 336 6.48 1.36 15.39
CA PHE A 336 7.80 1.89 15.04
C PHE A 336 8.02 1.88 13.53
N HIS A 337 8.93 2.71 13.05
CA HIS A 337 9.15 2.91 11.61
C HIS A 337 10.34 2.10 11.10
N TYR A 338 11.37 1.95 11.93
CA TYR A 338 12.55 1.14 11.64
C TYR A 338 13.02 0.48 12.93
N ILE A 339 13.83 -0.57 12.79
CA ILE A 339 14.48 -1.27 13.90
C ILE A 339 15.99 -1.08 13.75
N LEU A 340 16.67 -0.72 14.84
CA LEU A 340 18.12 -0.84 14.92
C LEU A 340 18.45 -2.20 15.54
N GLY A 341 19.14 -3.05 14.78
CA GLY A 341 19.45 -4.42 15.19
C GLY A 341 20.76 -4.93 14.61
N ARG A 342 21.05 -6.21 14.87
CA ARG A 342 22.21 -6.93 14.32
C ARG A 342 21.79 -7.94 13.28
N ILE A 343 22.62 -8.14 12.26
CA ILE A 343 22.45 -9.22 11.29
C ILE A 343 22.65 -10.56 12.00
N SER A 344 21.59 -11.39 12.03
CA SER A 344 21.66 -12.74 12.60
C SER A 344 22.23 -13.75 11.60
N PRO A 345 22.80 -14.89 12.06
CA PRO A 345 23.25 -15.95 11.16
C PRO A 345 22.15 -16.47 10.23
N ILE A 346 20.93 -16.62 10.76
CA ILE A 346 19.76 -17.10 10.00
C ILE A 346 19.41 -16.10 8.90
N TYR A 347 19.35 -14.81 9.23
CA TYR A 347 18.99 -13.78 8.27
C TYR A 347 20.08 -13.59 7.20
N HIS A 348 21.36 -13.70 7.56
CA HIS A 348 22.46 -13.73 6.61
C HIS A 348 22.30 -14.85 5.57
N GLN A 349 21.98 -16.07 5.99
CA GLN A 349 21.72 -17.18 5.07
C GLN A 349 20.53 -16.88 4.13
N GLN A 350 19.48 -16.22 4.63
CA GLN A 350 18.35 -15.80 3.79
C GLN A 350 18.76 -14.77 2.74
N LEU A 351 19.53 -13.74 3.13
CA LEU A 351 20.05 -12.74 2.19
C LEU A 351 20.94 -13.38 1.11
N GLN A 352 21.73 -14.40 1.49
CA GLN A 352 22.55 -15.17 0.56
C GLN A 352 21.69 -15.94 -0.46
N GLN A 353 20.60 -16.59 -0.01
CA GLN A 353 19.64 -17.26 -0.90
C GLN A 353 18.93 -16.27 -1.84
N LEU A 354 18.62 -15.07 -1.35
CA LEU A 354 18.06 -13.97 -2.14
C LEU A 354 19.08 -13.31 -3.08
N LYS A 355 20.35 -13.73 -3.05
CA LYS A 355 21.44 -13.19 -3.88
C LYS A 355 21.58 -11.67 -3.75
N VAL A 356 21.43 -11.15 -2.52
CA VAL A 356 21.63 -9.72 -2.24
C VAL A 356 23.06 -9.33 -2.59
N LYS A 357 23.21 -8.29 -3.41
CA LYS A 357 24.49 -7.89 -4.02
C LYS A 357 25.55 -7.53 -2.99
N LYS A 358 25.16 -6.78 -1.95
CA LYS A 358 25.99 -6.44 -0.79
C LYS A 358 25.51 -7.27 0.41
N LEU A 359 26.05 -8.47 0.55
CA LEU A 359 25.73 -9.35 1.65
C LEU A 359 26.43 -8.82 2.92
N PRO A 360 25.70 -8.34 3.94
CA PRO A 360 26.32 -7.84 5.17
C PRO A 360 26.81 -9.01 6.03
N GLU A 361 27.90 -8.80 6.79
CA GLU A 361 28.45 -9.81 7.69
C GLU A 361 27.53 -10.08 8.90
N VAL A 362 27.62 -11.29 9.44
CA VAL A 362 26.93 -11.65 10.69
C VAL A 362 27.43 -10.75 11.83
N GLY A 363 26.50 -10.20 12.60
CA GLY A 363 26.79 -9.32 13.73
C GLY A 363 26.90 -7.83 13.38
N SER A 364 26.92 -7.46 12.09
CA SER A 364 26.87 -6.07 11.64
C SER A 364 25.62 -5.35 12.17
N ILE A 365 25.79 -4.10 12.61
CA ILE A 365 24.67 -3.24 13.03
C ILE A 365 24.05 -2.60 11.79
N ALA A 366 22.72 -2.73 11.66
CA ALA A 366 21.96 -2.27 10.51
C ALA A 366 20.58 -1.74 10.91
N LEU A 367 19.94 -1.02 9.98
CA LEU A 367 18.53 -0.67 10.09
C LEU A 367 17.68 -1.71 9.36
N PHE A 368 16.54 -2.07 9.97
CA PHE A 368 15.54 -2.93 9.39
C PHE A 368 14.20 -2.20 9.30
N SER A 369 13.38 -2.58 8.34
CA SER A 369 11.98 -2.19 8.26
C SER A 369 11.17 -2.81 9.41
N PRO A 370 9.89 -2.42 9.58
CA PRO A 370 8.99 -3.08 10.53
C PRO A 370 8.81 -4.58 10.28
N ALA A 371 9.12 -5.05 9.07
CA ALA A 371 9.03 -6.46 8.69
C ALA A 371 10.34 -7.24 8.91
N LEU A 372 11.30 -6.70 9.69
CA LEU A 372 12.66 -7.22 9.87
C LEU A 372 13.43 -7.39 8.56
N ASP A 373 13.10 -6.59 7.55
CA ASP A 373 13.81 -6.62 6.27
C ASP A 373 14.87 -5.53 6.22
N LEU A 374 16.05 -5.84 5.69
CA LEU A 374 17.20 -4.94 5.69
C LEU A 374 16.89 -3.67 4.92
N VAL A 375 17.08 -2.52 5.56
CA VAL A 375 17.11 -1.24 4.85
C VAL A 375 18.40 -1.19 4.03
N PRO A 376 18.33 -1.00 2.69
CA PRO A 376 19.52 -1.03 1.85
C PRO A 376 20.54 0.03 2.28
N ASP A 377 21.83 -0.32 2.15
CA ASP A 377 22.96 0.53 2.53
C ASP A 377 22.92 1.04 3.99
N SER A 378 22.36 0.25 4.91
CA SER A 378 22.36 0.57 6.34
C SER A 378 23.36 -0.27 7.17
N ALA A 379 23.76 -1.45 6.68
CA ALA A 379 24.65 -2.34 7.41
C ALA A 379 26.08 -1.80 7.50
N GLY A 380 26.66 -1.86 8.70
CA GLY A 380 28.07 -1.59 8.94
C GLY A 380 28.96 -2.84 8.84
N ILE A 381 30.14 -2.74 9.43
CA ILE A 381 31.08 -3.86 9.57
C ILE A 381 30.77 -4.69 10.82
N ALA A 382 31.18 -5.97 10.83
CA ALA A 382 31.08 -6.78 12.03
C ALA A 382 31.95 -6.21 13.16
N GLY A 383 31.44 -6.24 14.40
CA GLY A 383 32.17 -5.74 15.58
C GLY A 383 32.24 -4.22 15.73
N GLU A 384 31.61 -3.44 14.84
CA GLU A 384 31.48 -1.98 14.99
C GLU A 384 30.89 -1.61 16.37
N LYS A 385 31.46 -0.59 17.02
CA LYS A 385 30.93 -0.07 18.28
C LYS A 385 29.54 0.54 18.04
N VAL A 386 28.66 0.38 19.03
CA VAL A 386 27.27 0.85 18.92
C VAL A 386 27.20 2.37 18.67
N THR A 387 28.05 3.16 19.32
CA THR A 387 28.12 4.62 19.13
C THR A 387 28.56 4.98 17.71
N ASP A 388 29.54 4.28 17.17
CA ASP A 388 30.09 4.52 15.84
C ASP A 388 29.05 4.17 14.77
N ALA A 389 28.28 3.09 14.99
CA ALA A 389 27.16 2.72 14.14
C ALA A 389 26.05 3.78 14.13
N VAL A 390 25.71 4.38 15.28
CA VAL A 390 24.71 5.47 15.34
C VAL A 390 25.20 6.71 14.61
N GLU A 391 26.47 7.09 14.76
CA GLU A 391 27.05 8.22 14.03
C GLU A 391 27.09 7.97 12.52
N ARG A 392 27.48 6.77 12.09
CA ARG A 392 27.44 6.35 10.69
C ARG A 392 26.02 6.37 10.12
N LEU A 393 25.03 5.93 10.89
CA LEU A 393 23.62 5.90 10.47
C LEU A 393 22.93 7.27 10.55
N ARG A 394 23.52 8.27 11.21
CA ARG A 394 22.91 9.59 11.41
C ARG A 394 22.44 10.25 10.10
N PRO A 395 23.21 10.29 8.99
CA PRO A 395 22.72 10.84 7.72
C PRO A 395 21.53 10.04 7.17
N LYS A 396 21.57 8.71 7.28
CA LYS A 396 20.50 7.81 6.84
C LYS A 396 19.21 8.08 7.62
N LEU A 397 19.28 8.14 8.94
CA LEU A 397 18.14 8.42 9.81
C LEU A 397 17.51 9.79 9.50
N LYS A 398 18.33 10.82 9.25
CA LYS A 398 17.83 12.14 8.81
C LYS A 398 17.11 12.07 7.47
N SER A 399 17.64 11.30 6.52
CA SER A 399 17.00 11.09 5.22
C SER A 399 15.65 10.38 5.34
N LEU A 400 15.59 9.30 6.14
CA LEU A 400 14.35 8.55 6.39
C LEU A 400 13.30 9.42 7.10
N LEU A 401 13.72 10.24 8.06
CA LEU A 401 12.85 11.23 8.70
C LEU A 401 12.34 12.25 7.68
N ALA A 402 13.20 12.82 6.84
CA ALA A 402 12.79 13.78 5.82
C ALA A 402 11.81 13.17 4.82
N ALA A 403 12.11 11.97 4.33
CA ALA A 403 11.24 11.21 3.43
C ALA A 403 9.85 10.96 4.05
N ARG A 404 9.80 10.58 5.33
CA ARG A 404 8.54 10.41 6.07
C ARG A 404 7.72 11.70 6.09
N LEU A 405 8.34 12.81 6.47
CA LEU A 405 7.66 14.11 6.60
C LEU A 405 7.10 14.58 5.27
N VAL A 406 7.91 14.49 4.21
CA VAL A 406 7.45 14.83 2.86
C VAL A 406 6.28 13.93 2.45
N LYS A 407 6.37 12.61 2.66
CA LYS A 407 5.28 11.68 2.32
C LYS A 407 3.96 12.02 3.03
N LEU A 408 4.02 12.47 4.29
CA LEU A 408 2.83 12.90 5.06
C LEU A 408 2.17 14.17 4.50
N THR A 409 2.89 14.97 3.71
CA THR A 409 2.35 16.19 3.07
C THR A 409 1.65 15.89 1.75
N LEU A 410 1.91 14.72 1.14
CA LEU A 410 1.39 14.39 -0.18
C LEU A 410 -0.11 14.15 -0.16
N ASN A 411 -0.84 14.90 -0.98
CA ASN A 411 -2.30 14.92 -1.01
C ASN A 411 -2.84 14.80 -2.45
N ASN A 412 -2.19 14.05 -3.34
CA ASN A 412 -2.57 14.00 -4.76
C ASN A 412 -4.03 13.58 -5.02
N SER A 413 -4.64 12.74 -4.17
CA SER A 413 -6.06 12.37 -4.29
C SER A 413 -7.04 13.46 -3.85
N SER A 414 -6.61 14.38 -2.99
CA SER A 414 -7.46 15.38 -2.34
C SER A 414 -7.08 16.84 -2.63
N SER A 415 -5.94 17.06 -3.28
CA SER A 415 -5.41 18.37 -3.62
C SER A 415 -6.41 19.14 -4.47
N ARG A 416 -6.58 20.41 -4.14
CA ARG A 416 -7.39 21.36 -4.92
C ARG A 416 -6.59 22.04 -6.02
N LEU A 417 -5.26 21.87 -6.04
CA LEU A 417 -4.44 22.30 -7.17
C LEU A 417 -4.57 21.30 -8.31
N SER A 418 -4.52 21.77 -9.55
CA SER A 418 -4.59 21.01 -10.78
C SER A 418 -3.21 20.93 -11.41
N VAL A 419 -2.53 19.82 -11.16
CA VAL A 419 -1.16 19.59 -11.60
C VAL A 419 -1.05 18.20 -12.18
N ALA A 420 -0.36 18.09 -13.31
CA ALA A 420 0.02 16.81 -13.90
C ALA A 420 1.54 16.73 -14.02
N ALA A 421 2.09 15.57 -13.70
CA ALA A 421 3.51 15.29 -13.80
C ALA A 421 3.72 13.99 -14.58
N ALA A 422 4.74 13.98 -15.43
CA ALA A 422 5.18 12.82 -16.17
C ALA A 422 6.69 12.66 -16.08
N MET A 423 7.14 11.42 -16.10
CA MET A 423 8.54 11.03 -16.25
C MET A 423 8.67 10.34 -17.60
N GLU A 424 9.60 10.82 -18.42
CA GLU A 424 9.85 10.28 -19.76
C GLU A 424 11.30 9.84 -19.91
N ALA A 425 11.52 8.76 -20.66
CA ALA A 425 12.84 8.42 -21.16
C ALA A 425 13.22 9.40 -22.27
N VAL A 426 14.40 10.02 -22.17
CA VAL A 426 14.90 10.97 -23.17
C VAL A 426 15.09 10.28 -24.51
N ASP A 427 15.62 9.05 -24.49
CA ASP A 427 15.79 8.22 -25.67
C ASP A 427 14.43 7.63 -26.08
N GLY A 428 13.77 8.26 -27.05
CA GLY A 428 12.49 7.81 -27.61
C GLY A 428 11.23 8.45 -27.02
N SER A 429 11.35 9.39 -26.06
CA SER A 429 10.20 10.11 -25.44
C SER A 429 9.11 9.17 -24.90
N GLN A 430 9.51 8.00 -24.41
CA GLN A 430 8.59 7.01 -23.88
C GLN A 430 8.16 7.41 -22.46
N LEU A 431 6.85 7.42 -22.21
CA LEU A 431 6.30 7.63 -20.88
C LEU A 431 6.72 6.48 -19.95
N VAL A 432 7.43 6.83 -18.88
CA VAL A 432 7.89 5.89 -17.85
C VAL A 432 6.90 5.85 -16.69
N ALA A 433 6.45 7.02 -16.22
CA ALA A 433 5.49 7.14 -15.13
C ALA A 433 4.71 8.46 -15.26
N GLU A 434 3.53 8.52 -14.67
CA GLU A 434 2.72 9.74 -14.60
C GLU A 434 1.99 9.84 -13.25
N SER A 435 1.65 11.05 -12.85
CA SER A 435 0.82 11.34 -11.68
C SER A 435 0.08 12.65 -11.88
N PHE A 436 -1.12 12.77 -11.34
CA PHE A 436 -1.92 13.99 -11.41
C PHE A 436 -2.82 14.13 -10.19
N THR A 437 -3.26 15.35 -9.95
CA THR A 437 -4.24 15.68 -8.90
C THR A 437 -5.66 15.37 -9.37
N VAL A 438 -6.36 14.47 -8.67
CA VAL A 438 -7.61 13.88 -9.17
C VAL A 438 -8.80 14.85 -9.12
N ARG A 439 -8.87 15.70 -8.09
CA ARG A 439 -10.05 16.54 -7.79
C ARG A 439 -10.20 17.75 -8.71
N SER A 440 -9.10 18.32 -9.19
CA SER A 440 -9.09 19.54 -10.02
C SER A 440 -8.68 19.28 -11.47
N ALA A 441 -8.55 18.02 -11.88
CA ALA A 441 -8.22 17.68 -13.26
C ALA A 441 -9.37 18.08 -14.20
N LYS A 442 -9.34 19.31 -14.74
CA LYS A 442 -9.89 19.56 -16.07
C LYS A 442 -9.10 18.64 -16.98
N SER A 443 -9.78 17.76 -17.71
CA SER A 443 -9.16 16.76 -18.60
C SER A 443 -8.26 17.45 -19.64
N GLY A 444 -7.02 17.72 -19.24
CA GLY A 444 -5.96 18.28 -20.07
C GLY A 444 -5.34 17.18 -20.93
N SER A 445 -4.71 17.60 -22.02
CA SER A 445 -4.18 16.79 -23.12
C SER A 445 -3.37 15.53 -22.75
N PHE A 446 -2.83 15.42 -21.53
CA PHE A 446 -2.19 14.19 -21.05
C PHE A 446 -3.15 12.98 -20.98
N SER A 447 -4.45 13.19 -20.75
CA SER A 447 -5.44 12.13 -20.55
C SER A 447 -6.41 11.90 -21.71
N GLN A 448 -6.48 12.79 -22.72
CA GLN A 448 -7.56 12.71 -23.72
C GLN A 448 -7.38 11.59 -24.76
N ASN A 449 -6.16 11.08 -24.97
CA ASN A 449 -5.89 9.97 -25.90
C ASN A 449 -5.43 8.67 -25.21
N ARG A 450 -5.40 8.63 -23.88
CA ARG A 450 -4.99 7.46 -23.10
C ARG A 450 -6.06 7.23 -22.04
N GLY A 451 -7.06 6.42 -22.39
CA GLY A 451 -8.29 6.20 -21.65
C GLY A 451 -8.08 6.21 -20.14
N VAL A 452 -8.90 7.00 -19.44
CA VAL A 452 -8.93 7.24 -17.99
C VAL A 452 -8.41 6.02 -17.21
N ARG A 453 -7.11 6.01 -16.96
CA ARG A 453 -6.43 5.03 -16.11
C ARG A 453 -6.49 5.61 -14.71
N GLY A 454 -7.52 5.20 -13.98
CA GLY A 454 -7.74 5.62 -12.59
C GLY A 454 -6.46 5.47 -11.77
N LEU A 455 -6.17 6.46 -10.93
CA LEU A 455 -5.29 6.44 -9.73
C LEU A 455 -3.92 5.76 -9.83
N THR A 456 -3.46 5.38 -11.03
CA THR A 456 -2.30 4.53 -11.25
C THR A 456 -1.18 5.33 -11.88
N SER A 457 -0.15 5.61 -11.08
CA SER A 457 1.19 5.80 -11.64
C SER A 457 1.61 4.45 -12.22
N ASN A 458 1.35 4.23 -13.51
CA ASN A 458 1.84 3.03 -14.21
C ASN A 458 3.34 3.19 -14.45
N ALA A 459 4.14 3.04 -13.40
CA ALA A 459 5.59 3.05 -13.51
C ALA A 459 6.02 1.79 -14.29
N GLN A 460 6.47 2.00 -15.52
CA GLN A 460 7.12 0.94 -16.29
C GLN A 460 8.51 0.66 -15.69
N LYS A 461 8.96 -0.58 -15.78
CA LYS A 461 10.34 -0.93 -15.38
C LYS A 461 11.30 -0.14 -16.25
N ILE A 462 12.16 0.66 -15.62
CA ILE A 462 13.21 1.41 -16.30
C ILE A 462 14.55 0.71 -16.13
N LYS A 463 15.35 0.70 -17.20
CA LYS A 463 16.69 0.10 -17.17
C LYS A 463 17.68 1.07 -16.53
N GLN A 464 18.67 0.51 -15.84
CA GLN A 464 19.82 1.31 -15.41
C GLN A 464 20.51 1.94 -16.63
N GLY A 465 20.96 3.17 -16.47
CA GLY A 465 21.61 3.96 -17.51
C GLY A 465 20.67 4.76 -18.41
N THR A 466 19.35 4.54 -18.36
CA THR A 466 18.38 5.34 -19.11
C THR A 466 18.41 6.79 -18.65
N GLN A 467 18.50 7.73 -19.60
CA GLN A 467 18.35 9.15 -19.31
C GLN A 467 16.88 9.51 -19.23
N VAL A 468 16.52 10.33 -18.25
CA VAL A 468 15.13 10.67 -17.95
C VAL A 468 14.96 12.16 -17.77
N GLN A 469 13.73 12.61 -18.02
CA GLN A 469 13.30 13.98 -17.78
C GLN A 469 11.92 13.97 -17.12
N PHE A 470 11.61 15.05 -16.39
CA PHE A 470 10.31 15.25 -15.80
C PHE A 470 9.58 16.38 -16.50
N LEU A 471 8.29 16.21 -16.69
CA LEU A 471 7.42 17.20 -17.28
C LEU A 471 6.34 17.52 -16.26
N VAL A 472 6.19 18.79 -15.89
CA VAL A 472 5.16 19.21 -14.93
C VAL A 472 4.30 20.29 -15.57
N GLN A 473 3.00 20.04 -15.63
CA GLN A 473 2.00 20.93 -16.19
C GLN A 473 1.26 21.63 -15.05
N ASN A 474 1.28 22.96 -15.06
CA ASN A 474 0.41 23.79 -14.25
C ASN A 474 -0.93 23.96 -14.99
N ASN A 475 -2.02 23.39 -14.46
CA ASN A 475 -3.37 23.60 -15.01
C ASN A 475 -4.18 24.61 -14.19
N GLU A 476 -3.56 25.28 -13.22
CA GLU A 476 -4.17 26.35 -12.45
C GLU A 476 -4.20 27.67 -13.21
N LEU A 477 -5.03 28.59 -12.72
CA LEU A 477 -5.06 29.99 -13.13
C LEU A 477 -4.04 30.86 -12.37
N VAL A 478 -3.27 30.25 -11.46
CA VAL A 478 -2.25 30.92 -10.64
C VAL A 478 -0.87 30.29 -10.87
N PRO A 479 0.22 31.05 -10.71
CA PRO A 479 1.57 30.50 -10.82
C PRO A 479 1.87 29.50 -9.69
N LEU A 480 2.61 28.44 -10.00
CA LEU A 480 2.98 27.38 -9.04
C LEU A 480 4.48 27.19 -8.93
N TYR A 481 4.99 27.11 -7.71
CA TYR A 481 6.35 26.69 -7.41
C TYR A 481 6.42 25.15 -7.43
N ILE A 482 7.34 24.61 -8.21
CA ILE A 482 7.51 23.18 -8.42
C ILE A 482 8.81 22.71 -7.78
N THR A 483 8.72 21.69 -6.95
CA THR A 483 9.86 20.96 -6.40
C THR A 483 9.77 19.50 -6.81
N VAL A 484 10.87 18.95 -7.33
CA VAL A 484 10.99 17.54 -7.68
C VAL A 484 12.00 16.89 -6.75
N LEU A 485 11.57 15.84 -6.05
CA LEU A 485 12.37 15.07 -5.11
C LEU A 485 12.46 13.62 -5.58
N LEU A 486 13.59 12.99 -5.31
CA LEU A 486 13.81 11.56 -5.47
C LEU A 486 13.99 10.93 -4.10
N ILE A 487 13.24 9.88 -3.81
CA ILE A 487 13.56 8.92 -2.74
C ILE A 487 14.11 7.69 -3.44
N SER A 488 15.42 7.49 -3.32
CA SER A 488 16.13 6.35 -3.92
C SER A 488 15.72 5.02 -3.25
N VAL A 489 16.10 3.89 -3.87
CA VAL A 489 15.84 2.52 -3.36
C VAL A 489 16.31 2.33 -1.92
N ASP A 490 17.40 2.99 -1.56
CA ASP A 490 17.98 2.93 -0.24
C ASP A 490 17.27 3.89 0.76
N GLY A 491 16.30 4.69 0.34
CA GLY A 491 15.63 5.69 1.16
C GLY A 491 16.39 7.03 1.25
N THR A 492 17.43 7.24 0.44
CA THR A 492 18.09 8.55 0.33
C THR A 492 17.17 9.54 -0.40
N LEU A 493 16.84 10.65 0.26
CA LEU A 493 16.07 11.75 -0.30
C LEU A 493 17.01 12.76 -0.96
N THR A 494 16.81 12.99 -2.25
CA THR A 494 17.59 13.92 -3.08
C THR A 494 16.66 14.95 -3.70
N VAL A 495 17.00 16.23 -3.59
CA VAL A 495 16.28 17.30 -4.32
C VAL A 495 16.80 17.35 -5.75
N LEU A 496 15.93 17.11 -6.73
CA LEU A 496 16.27 17.11 -8.16
C LEU A 496 16.09 18.48 -8.81
N SER A 497 15.11 19.28 -8.33
CA SER A 497 14.92 20.68 -8.73
C SER A 497 14.02 21.39 -7.69
N PRO A 498 14.30 22.65 -7.32
CA PRO A 498 15.54 23.37 -7.60
C PRO A 498 16.75 22.67 -6.96
N LEU A 499 17.96 22.87 -7.49
CA LEU A 499 19.15 22.29 -6.85
C LEU A 499 19.39 22.92 -5.47
N PRO A 500 19.84 22.14 -4.47
CA PRO A 500 20.18 22.71 -3.16
C PRO A 500 21.17 23.87 -3.28
N GLY A 501 20.88 24.98 -2.59
CA GLY A 501 21.73 26.17 -2.58
C GLY A 501 21.44 27.20 -3.69
N THR A 502 20.57 26.90 -4.66
CA THR A 502 20.19 27.86 -5.72
C THR A 502 18.98 28.73 -5.37
N GLY A 503 18.36 28.51 -4.20
CA GLY A 503 17.09 29.12 -3.83
C GLY A 503 15.89 28.51 -4.58
N ASP A 504 14.71 29.08 -4.39
CA ASP A 504 13.51 28.66 -5.11
C ASP A 504 13.59 29.08 -6.59
N ASN A 505 13.25 28.16 -7.50
CA ASN A 505 13.10 28.49 -8.92
C ASN A 505 11.89 29.42 -9.14
N SER A 506 11.92 30.21 -10.22
CA SER A 506 10.75 30.98 -10.67
C SER A 506 9.51 30.06 -10.80
N PRO A 507 8.31 30.52 -10.39
CA PRO A 507 7.13 29.69 -10.49
C PRO A 507 6.78 29.42 -11.96
N VAL A 508 6.15 28.27 -12.21
CA VAL A 508 5.58 27.90 -13.52
C VAL A 508 4.28 28.66 -13.69
N THR A 509 4.13 29.40 -14.80
CA THR A 509 2.96 30.26 -14.97
C THR A 509 1.70 29.45 -15.30
N PRO A 510 0.49 30.04 -15.18
CA PRO A 510 -0.77 29.37 -15.48
C PRO A 510 -0.80 28.73 -16.88
N GLY A 511 -1.22 27.48 -16.97
CA GLY A 511 -1.35 26.75 -18.25
C GLY A 511 -0.02 26.31 -18.87
N GLU A 512 1.12 26.62 -18.26
CA GLU A 512 2.43 26.23 -18.78
C GLU A 512 2.88 24.84 -18.35
N LYS A 513 3.71 24.25 -19.21
CA LYS A 513 4.44 23.01 -18.98
C LYS A 513 5.91 23.33 -18.78
N ILE A 514 6.49 22.86 -17.67
CA ILE A 514 7.94 22.88 -17.48
C ILE A 514 8.54 21.51 -17.75
N GLN A 515 9.74 21.50 -18.32
CA GLN A 515 10.61 20.35 -18.41
C GLN A 515 11.74 20.50 -17.39
N ILE A 516 12.01 19.45 -16.61
CA ILE A 516 13.06 19.43 -15.59
C ILE A 516 14.03 18.28 -15.94
N PRO A 517 15.32 18.55 -16.16
CA PRO A 517 16.00 19.85 -15.97
C PRO A 517 15.63 20.90 -17.03
N ASP A 518 15.44 22.16 -16.62
CA ASP A 518 15.09 23.30 -17.47
C ASP A 518 16.31 24.15 -17.85
N ARG A 519 16.74 24.05 -19.11
CA ARG A 519 17.87 24.84 -19.62
C ARG A 519 17.64 26.35 -19.54
N ASN A 520 16.40 26.82 -19.64
CA ASN A 520 16.07 28.23 -19.55
C ASN A 520 16.25 28.77 -18.12
N ARG A 521 16.26 27.89 -17.12
CA ARG A 521 16.58 28.19 -15.72
C ARG A 521 18.05 27.95 -15.37
N GLY A 522 18.89 27.70 -16.37
CA GLY A 522 20.31 27.37 -16.16
C GLY A 522 20.57 25.93 -15.71
N GLU A 523 19.55 25.07 -15.68
CA GLU A 523 19.68 23.67 -15.31
C GLU A 523 20.28 22.88 -16.49
N ARG A 524 21.62 22.71 -16.50
CA ARG A 524 22.36 22.02 -17.57
C ARG A 524 22.71 20.55 -17.27
N TYR A 525 22.27 20.04 -16.13
CA TYR A 525 22.50 18.65 -15.73
C TYR A 525 21.55 17.70 -16.47
N LYS A 526 21.81 16.40 -16.34
CA LYS A 526 20.99 15.33 -16.92
C LYS A 526 20.73 14.28 -15.84
N PHE A 527 19.51 13.77 -15.79
CA PHE A 527 19.21 12.63 -14.93
C PHE A 527 19.50 11.34 -15.69
N LYS A 528 20.31 10.48 -15.08
CA LYS A 528 20.59 9.13 -15.55
C LYS A 528 20.22 8.17 -14.43
N VAL A 529 19.38 7.19 -14.73
CA VAL A 529 19.01 6.16 -13.76
C VAL A 529 20.26 5.37 -13.38
N ALA A 530 20.59 5.36 -12.09
CA ALA A 530 21.76 4.70 -11.53
C ALA A 530 21.43 4.12 -10.16
N GLY A 531 22.34 3.31 -9.61
CA GLY A 531 22.19 2.69 -8.30
C GLY A 531 21.64 1.26 -8.37
N GLU A 532 21.09 0.80 -7.26
CA GLU A 532 20.58 -0.57 -7.13
C GLU A 532 19.24 -0.76 -7.84
N THR A 533 18.96 -1.99 -8.28
CA THR A 533 17.66 -2.32 -8.85
C THR A 533 16.65 -2.41 -7.72
N GLY A 534 15.59 -1.60 -7.81
CA GLY A 534 14.51 -1.57 -6.82
C GLY A 534 13.43 -0.58 -7.27
N ILE A 535 12.65 -0.08 -6.31
CA ILE A 535 11.72 1.02 -6.55
C ILE A 535 12.28 2.29 -5.94
N ALA A 536 12.32 3.34 -6.75
CA ALA A 536 12.53 4.69 -6.30
C ALA A 536 11.23 5.48 -6.51
N GLU A 537 10.99 6.46 -5.65
CA GLU A 537 9.82 7.32 -5.73
C GLU A 537 10.26 8.72 -6.16
N VAL A 538 9.60 9.26 -7.18
CA VAL A 538 9.74 10.67 -7.53
C VAL A 538 8.51 11.41 -7.02
N LEU A 539 8.75 12.43 -6.22
CA LEU A 539 7.70 13.28 -5.66
C LEU A 539 7.74 14.63 -6.35
N VAL A 540 6.59 15.07 -6.84
CA VAL A 540 6.41 16.42 -7.38
C VAL A 540 5.52 17.18 -6.41
N ILE A 541 6.07 18.22 -5.82
CA ILE A 541 5.38 19.11 -4.89
C ILE A 541 5.11 20.42 -5.64
N ALA A 542 3.84 20.82 -5.66
CA ALA A 542 3.40 22.07 -6.24
C ALA A 542 2.77 22.94 -5.16
N THR A 543 3.18 24.20 -5.09
CA THR A 543 2.75 25.16 -4.05
C THR A 543 2.49 26.52 -4.66
N THR A 544 1.56 27.30 -4.09
CA THR A 544 1.26 28.67 -4.54
C THR A 544 2.23 29.71 -3.97
N THR A 545 3.03 29.31 -2.99
CA THR A 545 4.10 30.12 -2.38
C THR A 545 5.40 29.32 -2.41
N PRO A 546 6.57 29.96 -2.44
CA PRO A 546 7.85 29.25 -2.43
C PRO A 546 7.93 28.25 -1.27
N LEU A 547 8.51 27.07 -1.48
CA LEU A 547 8.53 26.00 -0.49
C LEU A 547 9.26 26.42 0.79
N THR A 548 10.27 27.29 0.66
CA THR A 548 10.99 27.89 1.81
C THR A 548 10.10 28.73 2.73
N LYS A 549 8.95 29.20 2.22
CA LYS A 549 7.96 29.99 2.96
C LYS A 549 6.67 29.21 3.25
N ALA A 550 6.45 28.10 2.55
CA ALA A 550 5.37 27.18 2.84
C ALA A 550 5.70 26.51 4.18
N ALA A 551 4.89 26.74 5.21
CA ALA A 551 5.04 26.06 6.49
C ALA A 551 4.84 24.54 6.26
N LEU A 552 5.94 23.79 6.28
CA LEU A 552 5.95 22.32 6.32
C LEU A 552 6.07 21.83 7.76
#